data_AF-A0A955AGI5-F1
#
_entry.id   AF-A0A955AGI5-F1
#
_cell.length_a   1.000
_cell.length_b   1.000
_cell.length_c   1.000
_cell.angle_alpha   90.00
_cell.angle_beta   90.00
_cell.angle_gamma   90.00
#
_symmetry.space_group_name_H-M   'P 1'
#
loop_
_entity.id
_entity.type
_entity.pdbx_description
1 polymer ?
#
loop_
_entity_poly.entity_id
_entity_poly.type
_entity_poly.pdbx_seq_one_letter_code
_entity_poly.pdbx_strand_id
1 'polypeptide(L)'
;DKATIDGPGAFSPWDWWIASAEEQLVYFLACSAPDPPERVPPEIYYQLARATARHNDGPPFVLTWNGALFTYFFSQCWIDYRSFDADDPTQFSVTTPRVDWFENSRRATLTHRQRCIEAANEFKSFAADRWGLSPCTGFKPSGQPTYLVPDVMPNRSERDNFCFGTVAPYAAGSTIVFTPEESMQALRAMRELTVAGKPFAWQPIEEGGYGFVDSFNLDQGLASDDHVGIDVGPMLLAIENARTGLIWKLFMQHATSRRAVKTLKWQSRN
;
A
#
# COMPACT_ATOMS: atom_id res chain seq x y z
N ASP A 1 14.50 16.84 22.49
CA ASP A 1 14.56 16.88 23.96
C ASP A 1 13.21 16.44 24.50
N LYS A 2 13.16 15.39 25.32
CA LYS A 2 11.92 14.75 25.82
C LYS A 2 11.38 15.46 27.07
N ALA A 3 12.04 16.52 27.53
CA ALA A 3 11.84 17.08 28.86
C ALA A 3 10.70 18.11 28.99
N THR A 4 10.11 18.60 27.90
CA THR A 4 9.11 19.69 27.98
C THR A 4 7.96 19.50 27.00
N ILE A 5 7.05 18.57 27.33
CA ILE A 5 5.64 18.74 26.93
C ILE A 5 4.95 19.35 28.14
N ASP A 6 4.49 20.59 28.01
CA ASP A 6 3.86 21.39 29.07
C ASP A 6 2.32 21.39 28.99
N GLY A 7 1.74 20.60 28.08
CA GLY A 7 0.29 20.39 27.96
C GLY A 7 -0.24 19.14 28.68
N PRO A 8 -1.57 18.99 28.82
CA PRO A 8 -2.19 17.82 29.46
C PRO A 8 -2.09 16.51 28.66
N GLY A 9 -1.42 16.53 27.51
CA GLY A 9 -1.27 15.38 26.61
C GLY A 9 -0.06 14.51 26.96
N ALA A 10 -0.08 13.27 26.48
CA ALA A 10 1.06 12.36 26.48
C ALA A 10 1.44 12.01 25.04
N PHE A 11 2.67 11.57 24.82
CA PHE A 11 3.05 10.98 23.54
C PHE A 11 2.21 9.72 23.27
N SER A 12 1.92 9.49 21.98
CA SER A 12 1.34 8.23 21.53
C SER A 12 2.20 7.05 22.00
N PRO A 13 1.61 5.96 22.51
CA PRO A 13 2.35 4.74 22.83
C PRO A 13 2.76 3.95 21.57
N TRP A 14 2.27 4.36 20.40
CA TRP A 14 2.56 3.72 19.12
C TRP A 14 3.80 4.32 18.48
N ASP A 15 4.76 3.46 18.15
CA ASP A 15 6.01 3.83 17.49
C ASP A 15 5.93 3.53 15.98
N TRP A 16 6.34 4.49 15.16
CA TRP A 16 6.41 4.37 13.70
C TRP A 16 7.85 4.11 13.25
N TRP A 17 8.30 2.86 13.35
CA TRP A 17 9.72 2.50 13.16
C TRP A 17 9.94 1.45 12.08
N ILE A 18 8.90 1.04 11.34
CA ILE A 18 8.99 0.01 10.31
C ILE A 18 9.08 0.67 8.94
N ALA A 19 10.08 0.30 8.16
CA ALA A 19 10.37 1.02 6.93
C ALA A 19 9.27 0.87 5.88
N SER A 20 8.59 -0.27 5.75
CA SER A 20 7.54 -0.46 4.74
C SER A 20 6.12 -0.33 5.29
N ALA A 21 5.91 0.51 6.30
CA ALA A 21 4.59 0.92 6.75
C ALA A 21 4.15 2.24 6.05
N GLU A 22 2.94 2.74 6.31
CA GLU A 22 2.33 3.87 5.60
C GLU A 22 3.04 5.23 5.78
N GLU A 23 3.99 5.33 6.69
CA GLU A 23 4.61 6.57 7.14
C GLU A 23 5.90 6.99 6.40
N GLN A 24 6.41 6.24 5.41
CA GLN A 24 7.66 6.61 4.72
C GLN A 24 7.63 8.04 4.16
N LEU A 25 6.49 8.45 3.61
CA LEU A 25 6.27 9.81 3.11
C LEU A 25 6.48 10.87 4.21
N VAL A 26 6.08 10.57 5.45
CA VAL A 26 6.28 11.46 6.59
C VAL A 26 7.77 11.67 6.84
N TYR A 27 8.57 10.59 6.88
CA TYR A 27 10.01 10.69 7.04
C TYR A 27 10.70 11.42 5.88
N PHE A 28 10.26 11.15 4.65
CA PHE A 28 10.75 11.84 3.45
C PHE A 28 10.51 13.36 3.53
N LEU A 29 9.32 13.78 3.95
CA LEU A 29 8.96 15.19 4.13
C LEU A 29 9.70 15.82 5.32
N ALA A 30 9.84 15.10 6.43
CA ALA A 30 10.56 15.58 7.60
C ALA A 30 12.04 15.85 7.31
N CYS A 31 12.70 14.96 6.56
CA CYS A 31 14.11 15.13 6.12
C CYS A 31 14.28 16.29 5.12
N SER A 32 13.18 16.91 4.68
CA SER A 32 13.18 17.99 3.71
C SER A 32 12.46 19.25 4.20
N ALA A 33 12.19 19.36 5.50
CA ALA A 33 11.65 20.57 6.09
C ALA A 33 12.46 21.81 5.62
N PRO A 34 11.78 22.89 5.19
CA PRO A 34 12.44 24.03 4.57
C PRO A 34 13.35 24.76 5.57
N ASP A 35 12.93 24.82 6.83
CA ASP A 35 13.67 25.42 7.94
C ASP A 35 14.70 24.42 8.50
N PRO A 36 16.01 24.74 8.49
CA PRO A 36 17.06 23.83 8.97
C PRO A 36 16.91 23.31 10.41
N PRO A 37 16.47 24.09 11.41
CA PRO A 37 16.25 23.61 12.78
C PRO A 37 15.14 22.56 12.89
N GLU A 38 14.11 22.65 12.04
CA GLU A 38 12.97 21.72 12.02
C GLU A 38 13.23 20.47 11.16
N ARG A 39 14.36 20.43 10.44
CA ARG A 39 14.71 19.31 9.56
C ARG A 39 15.30 18.18 10.37
N VAL A 40 14.65 17.02 10.32
CA VAL A 40 15.17 15.83 11.00
C VAL A 40 16.42 15.28 10.28
N PRO A 41 17.38 14.70 11.03
CA PRO A 41 18.54 14.07 10.43
C PRO A 41 18.17 12.91 9.49
N PRO A 42 18.81 12.77 8.31
CA PRO A 42 18.52 11.72 7.34
C PRO A 42 18.70 10.30 7.89
N GLU A 43 19.57 10.13 8.90
CA GLU A 43 19.80 8.86 9.60
C GLU A 43 18.48 8.25 10.10
N ILE A 44 17.51 9.08 10.50
CA ILE A 44 16.22 8.61 11.01
C ILE A 44 15.43 7.84 9.94
N TYR A 45 15.44 8.30 8.67
CA TYR A 45 14.83 7.56 7.56
C TYR A 45 15.48 6.19 7.35
N TYR A 46 16.80 6.13 7.53
CA TYR A 46 17.58 4.92 7.31
C TYR A 46 17.55 3.94 8.49
N GLN A 47 17.30 4.42 9.70
CA GLN A 47 17.16 3.60 10.91
C GLN A 47 15.83 2.84 10.99
N LEU A 48 14.85 3.18 10.14
CA LEU A 48 13.61 2.41 10.03
C LEU A 48 13.93 0.94 9.76
N ALA A 49 13.26 0.05 10.50
CA ALA A 49 13.54 -1.37 10.45
C ALA A 49 13.10 -1.98 9.13
N ARG A 50 14.03 -2.69 8.49
CA ARG A 50 13.87 -3.35 7.20
C ARG A 50 14.03 -4.86 7.34
N ALA A 51 13.08 -5.48 8.04
CA ALA A 51 13.02 -6.94 8.12
C ALA A 51 12.68 -7.49 6.73
N THR A 52 13.37 -8.52 6.27
CA THR A 52 13.14 -9.10 4.94
C THR A 52 12.74 -10.57 5.05
N ALA A 53 11.75 -10.98 4.28
CA ALA A 53 11.47 -12.40 4.03
C ALA A 53 10.95 -12.58 2.60
N ARG A 54 10.57 -13.81 2.26
CA ARG A 54 10.09 -14.21 0.94
C ARG A 54 8.94 -15.20 1.06
N HIS A 55 8.07 -15.23 0.06
CA HIS A 55 7.09 -16.30 -0.10
C HIS A 55 7.69 -17.43 -0.94
N ASN A 56 7.80 -18.63 -0.36
CA ASN A 56 8.41 -19.80 -1.02
C ASN A 56 9.76 -19.47 -1.68
N ASP A 57 9.94 -19.84 -2.95
CA ASP A 57 11.15 -19.56 -3.74
C ASP A 57 11.15 -18.18 -4.41
N GLY A 58 10.17 -17.33 -4.07
CA GLY A 58 10.07 -15.96 -4.58
C GLY A 58 11.23 -15.06 -4.11
N PRO A 59 11.41 -13.90 -4.76
CA PRO A 59 12.42 -12.93 -4.33
C PRO A 59 12.04 -12.31 -2.97
N PRO A 60 13.02 -12.00 -2.10
CA PRO A 60 12.73 -11.37 -0.83
C PRO A 60 12.33 -9.90 -0.98
N PHE A 61 11.57 -9.42 -0.02
CA PHE A 61 11.18 -8.01 0.12
C PHE A 61 11.11 -7.62 1.60
N VAL A 62 11.18 -6.32 1.86
CA VAL A 62 11.01 -5.71 3.18
C VAL A 62 9.55 -5.81 3.60
N LEU A 63 9.34 -6.36 4.79
CA LEU A 63 8.04 -6.68 5.35
C LEU A 63 7.43 -5.50 6.09
N THR A 64 6.15 -5.23 5.83
CA THR A 64 5.33 -4.37 6.67
C THR A 64 4.88 -5.08 7.94
N TRP A 65 4.21 -4.36 8.85
CA TRP A 65 3.82 -4.90 10.16
C TRP A 65 2.85 -6.09 10.02
N ASN A 66 1.66 -5.83 9.50
CA ASN A 66 0.61 -6.83 9.39
C ASN A 66 0.57 -7.52 8.01
N GLY A 67 1.31 -7.02 7.03
CA GLY A 67 1.25 -7.54 5.66
C GLY A 67 0.13 -6.93 4.83
N ALA A 68 -0.49 -5.81 5.22
CA ALA A 68 -1.56 -5.22 4.42
C ALA A 68 -1.02 -4.40 3.23
N LEU A 69 -1.68 -4.52 2.06
CA LEU A 69 -1.10 -4.04 0.80
C LEU A 69 -0.94 -2.51 0.72
N PHE A 70 -1.82 -1.73 1.36
CA PHE A 70 -1.75 -0.26 1.35
C PHE A 70 -0.42 0.32 1.77
N THR A 71 0.24 -0.32 2.73
CA THR A 71 1.54 0.10 3.25
C THR A 71 2.63 0.12 2.17
N TYR A 72 2.48 -0.70 1.13
CA TYR A 72 3.41 -0.75 0.00
C TYR A 72 3.14 0.30 -1.08
N PHE A 73 1.98 0.98 -1.08
CA PHE A 73 1.62 1.91 -2.17
C PHE A 73 1.24 3.33 -1.74
N PHE A 74 0.92 3.58 -0.46
CA PHE A 74 0.54 4.92 0.01
C PHE A 74 1.62 5.98 -0.27
N SER A 75 2.87 5.71 0.12
CA SER A 75 3.97 6.63 -0.16
C SER A 75 4.29 6.73 -1.66
N GLN A 76 4.08 5.64 -2.40
CA GLN A 76 4.29 5.56 -3.85
C GLN A 76 3.22 6.28 -4.66
N CYS A 77 2.10 6.71 -4.06
CA CYS A 77 1.17 7.62 -4.75
C CYS A 77 1.84 8.96 -5.11
N TRP A 78 2.86 9.35 -4.33
CA TRP A 78 3.52 10.65 -4.41
C TRP A 78 4.97 10.56 -4.84
N ILE A 79 5.73 9.63 -4.24
CA ILE A 79 7.15 9.45 -4.51
C ILE A 79 7.32 8.51 -5.69
N ASP A 80 7.98 8.99 -6.76
CA ASP A 80 8.31 8.14 -7.91
C ASP A 80 9.60 7.34 -7.64
N TYR A 81 9.48 6.26 -6.87
CA TYR A 81 10.63 5.42 -6.54
C TYR A 81 11.27 4.73 -7.75
N ARG A 82 10.58 4.64 -8.90
CA ARG A 82 11.14 4.09 -10.15
C ARG A 82 12.30 4.92 -10.68
N SER A 83 12.31 6.21 -10.35
CA SER A 83 13.33 7.16 -10.79
C SER A 83 14.65 7.03 -10.03
N PHE A 84 14.75 6.11 -9.07
CA PHE A 84 15.93 5.99 -8.20
C PHE A 84 16.43 4.55 -8.12
N ASP A 85 17.74 4.38 -7.98
CA ASP A 85 18.35 3.09 -7.64
C ASP A 85 17.99 2.67 -6.21
N ALA A 86 18.35 1.44 -5.84
CA ALA A 86 18.26 1.00 -4.45
C ALA A 86 18.99 1.97 -3.52
N ASP A 87 18.31 2.39 -2.45
CA ASP A 87 18.86 3.35 -1.49
C ASP A 87 20.13 2.82 -0.81
N ASP A 88 20.85 3.70 -0.11
CA ASP A 88 22.15 3.35 0.48
C ASP A 88 22.30 3.88 1.91
N PRO A 89 21.83 3.12 2.91
CA PRO A 89 21.94 3.48 4.33
C PRO A 89 23.38 3.66 4.81
N THR A 90 24.37 3.05 4.12
CA THR A 90 25.78 3.10 4.52
C THR A 90 26.38 4.51 4.38
N GLN A 91 25.79 5.37 3.55
CA GLN A 91 26.17 6.79 3.41
C GLN A 91 25.91 7.63 4.65
N PHE A 92 25.20 7.05 5.64
CA PHE A 92 24.84 7.63 6.92
C PHE A 92 25.28 6.74 8.09
N SER A 93 26.21 5.80 7.85
CA SER A 93 26.70 4.84 8.85
C SER A 93 25.59 3.96 9.46
N VAL A 94 24.49 3.75 8.73
CA VAL A 94 23.39 2.85 9.11
C VAL A 94 23.54 1.52 8.37
N THR A 95 23.27 0.42 9.06
CA THR A 95 23.50 -0.96 8.57
C THR A 95 22.24 -1.68 8.11
N THR A 96 21.11 -0.97 8.00
CA THR A 96 19.87 -1.56 7.48
C THR A 96 20.06 -1.96 6.00
N PRO A 97 19.36 -3.00 5.51
CA PRO A 97 19.42 -3.41 4.10
C PRO A 97 19.13 -2.29 3.11
N ARG A 98 19.86 -2.27 1.98
CA ARG A 98 19.53 -1.44 0.80
C ARG A 98 18.24 -1.92 0.15
N VAL A 99 17.40 -1.00 -0.30
CA VAL A 99 16.08 -1.34 -0.88
C VAL A 99 15.83 -0.56 -2.15
N ASP A 100 15.52 -1.28 -3.23
CA ASP A 100 14.77 -0.73 -4.35
C ASP A 100 13.29 -0.73 -3.95
N TRP A 101 12.78 0.43 -3.52
CA TRP A 101 11.43 0.55 -2.98
C TRP A 101 10.34 0.26 -4.02
N PHE A 102 10.57 0.54 -5.30
CA PHE A 102 9.63 0.21 -6.35
C PHE A 102 9.53 -1.30 -6.57
N GLU A 103 10.67 -1.97 -6.70
CA GLU A 103 10.70 -3.42 -6.84
C GLU A 103 10.24 -4.12 -5.55
N ASN A 104 10.48 -3.54 -4.38
CA ASN A 104 9.94 -4.03 -3.11
C ASN A 104 8.41 -4.08 -3.12
N SER A 105 7.76 -2.97 -3.50
CA SER A 105 6.30 -2.89 -3.60
C SER A 105 5.74 -3.83 -4.68
N ARG A 106 6.46 -4.01 -5.80
CA ARG A 106 6.09 -4.98 -6.83
C ARG A 106 6.11 -6.42 -6.33
N ARG A 107 7.17 -6.82 -5.60
CA ARG A 107 7.28 -8.16 -5.01
C ARG A 107 6.20 -8.43 -3.97
N ALA A 108 5.90 -7.45 -3.12
CA ALA A 108 4.81 -7.55 -2.15
C ALA A 108 3.46 -7.71 -2.87
N THR A 109 3.19 -6.90 -3.90
CA THR A 109 1.95 -6.98 -4.70
C THR A 109 1.75 -8.35 -5.35
N LEU A 110 2.79 -8.87 -6.02
CA LEU A 110 2.75 -10.20 -6.63
C LEU A 110 2.54 -11.30 -5.60
N THR A 111 3.14 -11.15 -4.42
CA THR A 111 2.95 -12.10 -3.32
C THR A 111 1.51 -12.07 -2.82
N HIS A 112 0.91 -10.90 -2.63
CA HIS A 112 -0.52 -10.79 -2.27
C HIS A 112 -1.43 -11.48 -3.27
N ARG A 113 -1.23 -11.22 -4.57
CA ARG A 113 -1.98 -11.90 -5.63
C ARG A 113 -1.79 -13.41 -5.56
N GLN A 114 -0.56 -13.87 -5.37
CA GLN A 114 -0.24 -15.30 -5.26
C GLN A 114 -0.92 -15.94 -4.04
N ARG A 115 -0.98 -15.26 -2.89
CA ARG A 115 -1.69 -15.75 -1.70
C ARG A 115 -3.20 -15.88 -1.96
N CYS A 116 -3.83 -14.95 -2.68
CA CYS A 116 -5.22 -15.10 -3.11
C CYS A 116 -5.40 -16.32 -4.03
N ILE A 117 -4.51 -16.54 -5.00
CA ILE A 117 -4.57 -17.71 -5.90
C ILE A 117 -4.47 -19.02 -5.12
N GLU A 118 -3.55 -19.11 -4.16
CA GLU A 118 -3.36 -20.29 -3.32
C GLU A 118 -4.60 -20.59 -2.45
N ALA A 119 -5.29 -19.54 -2.00
CA ALA A 119 -6.49 -19.64 -1.18
C ALA A 119 -7.80 -19.70 -2.00
N ALA A 120 -7.75 -19.75 -3.34
CA ALA A 120 -8.93 -19.73 -4.20
C ALA A 120 -9.83 -20.98 -4.08
N ASN A 121 -9.28 -22.09 -3.57
CA ASN A 121 -10.08 -23.28 -3.24
C ASN A 121 -10.86 -23.14 -1.94
N GLU A 122 -10.47 -22.20 -1.07
CA GLU A 122 -11.12 -21.93 0.21
C GLU A 122 -12.12 -20.76 0.11
N PHE A 123 -11.80 -19.73 -0.68
CA PHE A 123 -12.61 -18.53 -0.84
C PHE A 123 -12.99 -18.28 -2.29
N LYS A 124 -14.30 -18.26 -2.59
CA LYS A 124 -14.85 -18.04 -3.94
C LYS A 124 -14.52 -16.66 -4.49
N SER A 125 -14.33 -15.68 -3.62
CA SER A 125 -13.94 -14.33 -4.02
C SER A 125 -12.55 -14.29 -4.64
N PHE A 126 -11.66 -15.21 -4.29
CA PHE A 126 -10.28 -15.19 -4.75
C PHE A 126 -10.08 -15.93 -6.07
N ALA A 127 -9.25 -15.34 -6.93
CA ALA A 127 -8.75 -15.95 -8.15
C ALA A 127 -7.56 -15.15 -8.69
N ALA A 128 -6.96 -15.63 -9.77
CA ALA A 128 -5.90 -14.93 -10.49
C ALA A 128 -6.32 -13.52 -10.98
N ASP A 129 -7.61 -13.30 -11.19
CA ASP A 129 -8.26 -12.07 -11.64
C ASP A 129 -9.17 -11.44 -10.56
N ARG A 130 -9.17 -11.96 -9.34
CA ARG A 130 -9.91 -11.38 -8.20
C ARG A 130 -9.05 -11.46 -6.96
N TRP A 131 -8.36 -10.37 -6.67
CA TRP A 131 -7.41 -10.25 -5.57
C TRP A 131 -7.34 -8.80 -5.12
N GLY A 132 -6.79 -8.58 -3.93
CA GLY A 132 -6.70 -7.26 -3.30
C GLY A 132 -6.95 -7.37 -1.81
N LEU A 133 -5.87 -7.49 -1.03
CA LEU A 133 -5.91 -7.67 0.42
C LEU A 133 -5.36 -6.42 1.09
N SER A 134 -6.26 -5.54 1.50
CA SER A 134 -5.98 -4.29 2.18
C SER A 134 -7.15 -3.94 3.11
N PRO A 135 -6.98 -3.05 4.12
CA PRO A 135 -8.05 -2.73 5.03
C PRO A 135 -9.25 -2.17 4.30
N CYS A 136 -10.45 -2.58 4.71
CA CYS A 136 -11.68 -2.18 4.06
C CYS A 136 -12.85 -2.33 5.01
N THR A 137 -13.95 -1.68 4.67
CA THR A 137 -15.29 -2.00 5.16
C THR A 137 -15.71 -3.36 4.63
N GLY A 138 -16.47 -4.12 5.40
CA GLY A 138 -16.93 -5.45 4.98
C GLY A 138 -17.84 -6.06 6.02
N PHE A 139 -17.93 -7.39 6.05
CA PHE A 139 -18.92 -8.08 6.86
C PHE A 139 -18.30 -9.26 7.63
N LYS A 140 -18.77 -9.46 8.86
CA LYS A 140 -18.54 -10.70 9.60
C LYS A 140 -19.31 -11.85 8.95
N PRO A 141 -18.99 -13.13 9.25
CA PRO A 141 -19.77 -14.27 8.76
C PRO A 141 -21.27 -14.22 9.12
N SER A 142 -21.64 -13.47 10.16
CA SER A 142 -23.04 -13.21 10.53
C SER A 142 -23.76 -12.21 9.62
N GLY A 143 -23.08 -11.60 8.65
CA GLY A 143 -23.57 -10.50 7.81
C GLY A 143 -23.54 -9.12 8.47
N GLN A 144 -23.00 -9.00 9.70
CA GLN A 144 -22.87 -7.71 10.37
C GLN A 144 -21.74 -6.87 9.74
N PRO A 145 -21.96 -5.59 9.40
CA PRO A 145 -20.91 -4.68 8.96
C PRO A 145 -19.75 -4.58 9.97
N THR A 146 -18.54 -4.47 9.46
CA THR A 146 -17.32 -4.39 10.26
C THR A 146 -16.18 -3.77 9.45
N TYR A 147 -15.06 -3.49 10.13
CA TYR A 147 -13.82 -3.08 9.50
C TYR A 147 -12.87 -4.27 9.50
N LEU A 148 -12.36 -4.61 8.33
CA LEU A 148 -11.51 -5.78 8.10
C LEU A 148 -10.09 -5.30 7.85
N VAL A 149 -9.13 -5.93 8.53
CA VAL A 149 -7.70 -5.68 8.36
C VAL A 149 -7.04 -7.02 8.07
N PRO A 150 -6.62 -7.28 6.82
CA PRO A 150 -6.01 -8.54 6.47
C PRO A 150 -4.56 -8.60 6.95
N ASP A 151 -4.12 -9.81 7.25
CA ASP A 151 -2.72 -10.12 7.50
C ASP A 151 -2.22 -11.08 6.40
N VAL A 152 -1.16 -10.72 5.67
CA VAL A 152 -0.67 -11.52 4.53
C VAL A 152 0.81 -11.83 4.64
N MET A 153 1.16 -13.11 4.62
CA MET A 153 2.50 -13.65 4.74
C MET A 153 3.24 -13.60 3.39
N PRO A 154 4.56 -13.34 3.39
CA PRO A 154 5.39 -13.02 4.55
C PRO A 154 5.07 -11.63 5.11
N ASN A 155 4.92 -11.57 6.43
CA ASN A 155 4.78 -10.38 7.25
C ASN A 155 5.48 -10.66 8.60
N ARG A 156 5.21 -9.85 9.63
CA ARG A 156 5.76 -10.09 10.98
C ARG A 156 4.97 -11.11 11.81
N SER A 157 3.92 -11.71 11.23
CA SER A 157 3.10 -12.79 11.79
C SER A 157 3.47 -14.13 11.10
N GLU A 158 3.12 -15.25 11.71
CA GLU A 158 3.32 -16.59 11.14
C GLU A 158 2.06 -17.15 10.46
N ARG A 159 1.03 -16.31 10.28
CA ARG A 159 -0.23 -16.73 9.67
C ARG A 159 -0.85 -15.63 8.83
N ASP A 160 -1.63 -16.06 7.85
CA ASP A 160 -2.55 -15.21 7.13
C ASP A 160 -3.86 -15.03 7.89
N ASN A 161 -4.44 -13.86 7.71
CA ASN A 161 -5.82 -13.55 8.00
C ASN A 161 -6.43 -12.94 6.72
N PHE A 162 -7.10 -13.78 5.93
CA PHE A 162 -7.73 -13.37 4.68
C PHE A 162 -9.07 -12.62 4.85
N CYS A 163 -9.45 -12.29 6.09
CA CYS A 163 -10.71 -11.62 6.40
C CYS A 163 -11.92 -12.27 5.70
N PHE A 164 -12.06 -13.59 5.88
CA PHE A 164 -13.13 -14.41 5.33
C PHE A 164 -13.16 -14.50 3.79
N GLY A 165 -12.08 -14.16 3.10
CA GLY A 165 -12.05 -14.14 1.64
C GLY A 165 -12.60 -12.84 1.06
N THR A 166 -12.52 -11.73 1.78
CA THR A 166 -13.02 -10.43 1.31
C THR A 166 -11.97 -9.78 0.40
N VAL A 167 -12.41 -9.29 -0.77
CA VAL A 167 -11.56 -8.60 -1.75
C VAL A 167 -11.84 -7.12 -1.71
N ALA A 168 -10.79 -6.30 -1.63
CA ALA A 168 -10.85 -4.86 -1.74
C ALA A 168 -10.34 -4.41 -3.12
N PRO A 169 -11.22 -4.06 -4.08
CA PRO A 169 -10.82 -3.74 -5.46
C PRO A 169 -9.77 -2.63 -5.57
N TYR A 170 -9.86 -1.63 -4.68
CA TYR A 170 -8.95 -0.49 -4.66
C TYR A 170 -7.48 -0.92 -4.44
N ALA A 171 -7.22 -2.03 -3.77
CA ALA A 171 -5.87 -2.49 -3.48
C ALA A 171 -5.16 -3.00 -4.75
N ALA A 172 -5.88 -3.76 -5.59
CA ALA A 172 -5.37 -4.14 -6.91
C ALA A 172 -5.24 -2.91 -7.83
N GLY A 173 -6.19 -1.98 -7.77
CA GLY A 173 -6.14 -0.74 -8.56
C GLY A 173 -4.99 0.19 -8.16
N SER A 174 -4.70 0.33 -6.87
CA SER A 174 -3.63 1.20 -6.35
C SER A 174 -2.23 0.68 -6.64
N THR A 175 -2.12 -0.59 -7.03
CA THR A 175 -0.85 -1.25 -7.37
C THR A 175 -0.62 -1.40 -8.87
N ILE A 176 -1.49 -0.82 -9.71
CA ILE A 176 -1.40 -0.85 -11.18
C ILE A 176 -0.05 -0.33 -11.72
N VAL A 177 0.60 0.57 -10.99
CA VAL A 177 1.93 1.06 -11.35
C VAL A 177 3.02 0.00 -11.24
N PHE A 178 2.86 -0.99 -10.37
CA PHE A 178 3.82 -2.07 -10.15
C PHE A 178 3.53 -3.30 -11.00
N THR A 179 2.24 -3.63 -11.15
CA THR A 179 1.74 -4.86 -11.81
C THR A 179 0.62 -4.50 -12.80
N PRO A 180 0.92 -3.77 -13.88
CA PRO A 180 -0.11 -3.21 -14.75
C PRO A 180 -0.97 -4.28 -15.41
N GLU A 181 -0.39 -5.40 -15.87
CA GLU A 181 -1.17 -6.48 -16.47
C GLU A 181 -2.12 -7.14 -15.45
N GLU A 182 -1.62 -7.54 -14.28
CA GLU A 182 -2.40 -8.24 -13.26
C GLU A 182 -3.47 -7.35 -12.63
N SER A 183 -3.15 -6.07 -12.37
CA SER A 183 -4.10 -5.10 -11.83
C SER A 183 -5.19 -4.77 -12.84
N MET A 184 -4.85 -4.57 -14.12
CA MET A 184 -5.85 -4.33 -15.17
C MET A 184 -6.75 -5.54 -15.39
N GLN A 185 -6.19 -6.76 -15.36
CA GLN A 185 -6.99 -7.98 -15.43
C GLN A 185 -7.99 -8.04 -14.27
N ALA A 186 -7.53 -7.75 -13.05
CA ALA A 186 -8.37 -7.81 -11.87
C ALA A 186 -9.48 -6.75 -11.88
N LEU A 187 -9.16 -5.50 -12.21
CA LEU A 187 -10.15 -4.43 -12.30
C LEU A 187 -11.21 -4.74 -13.35
N ARG A 188 -10.83 -5.27 -14.53
CA ARG A 188 -11.80 -5.66 -15.56
C ARG A 188 -12.72 -6.78 -15.07
N ALA A 189 -12.14 -7.85 -14.53
CA ALA A 189 -12.91 -8.98 -14.03
C ALA A 189 -13.87 -8.59 -12.88
N MET A 190 -13.42 -7.77 -11.94
CA MET A 190 -14.27 -7.27 -10.85
C MET A 190 -15.35 -6.31 -11.34
N ARG A 191 -15.07 -5.48 -12.36
CA ARG A 191 -16.09 -4.60 -12.97
C ARG A 191 -17.18 -5.39 -13.68
N GLU A 192 -16.81 -6.49 -14.34
CA GLU A 192 -17.73 -7.37 -15.06
C GLU A 192 -18.39 -8.42 -14.15
N LEU A 193 -18.00 -8.49 -12.87
CA LEU A 193 -18.53 -9.46 -11.92
C LEU A 193 -20.00 -9.17 -11.63
N THR A 194 -20.86 -10.13 -11.95
CA THR A 194 -22.29 -10.05 -11.68
C THR A 194 -22.78 -11.16 -10.74
N VAL A 195 -23.68 -10.82 -9.83
CA VAL A 195 -24.40 -11.77 -8.99
C VAL A 195 -25.90 -11.52 -9.18
N ALA A 196 -26.67 -12.59 -9.41
CA ALA A 196 -28.10 -12.51 -9.75
C ALA A 196 -28.43 -11.52 -10.89
N GLY A 197 -27.55 -11.43 -11.89
CA GLY A 197 -27.73 -10.57 -13.07
C GLY A 197 -27.45 -9.07 -12.85
N LYS A 198 -26.90 -8.69 -11.69
CA LYS A 198 -26.53 -7.30 -11.38
C LYS A 198 -25.03 -7.15 -11.14
N PRO A 199 -24.40 -6.01 -11.49
CA PRO A 199 -23.04 -5.70 -11.08
C PRO A 199 -22.87 -5.88 -9.58
N PHE A 200 -21.82 -6.59 -9.16
CA PHE A 200 -21.63 -6.98 -7.77
C PHE A 200 -20.53 -6.16 -7.07
N ALA A 201 -19.46 -5.82 -7.79
CA ALA A 201 -18.36 -5.03 -7.26
C ALA A 201 -18.27 -3.63 -7.89
N TRP A 202 -19.22 -3.25 -8.75
CA TRP A 202 -19.24 -1.97 -9.46
C TRP A 202 -20.60 -1.30 -9.35
N GLN A 203 -20.60 -0.07 -8.84
CA GLN A 203 -21.75 0.83 -8.82
C GLN A 203 -21.67 1.79 -10.02
N PRO A 204 -22.62 1.74 -10.97
CA PRO A 204 -22.61 2.58 -12.17
C PRO A 204 -22.62 4.06 -11.84
N ILE A 205 -21.71 4.82 -12.45
CA ILE A 205 -21.54 6.26 -12.19
C ILE A 205 -22.74 7.04 -12.76
N GLU A 206 -23.25 6.58 -13.89
CA GLU A 206 -24.46 7.06 -14.54
C GLU A 206 -25.73 6.92 -13.68
N GLU A 207 -25.69 6.05 -12.67
CA GLU A 207 -26.78 5.84 -11.69
C GLU A 207 -26.48 6.54 -10.35
N GLY A 208 -25.42 7.36 -10.28
CA GLY A 208 -25.00 8.06 -9.07
C GLY A 208 -24.04 7.28 -8.17
N GLY A 209 -23.51 6.14 -8.64
CA GLY A 209 -22.46 5.39 -7.96
C GLY A 209 -21.08 6.03 -8.10
N TYR A 210 -20.11 5.51 -7.34
CA TYR A 210 -18.72 5.99 -7.35
C TYR A 210 -17.72 4.99 -7.97
N GLY A 211 -18.22 4.01 -8.74
CA GLY A 211 -17.38 2.99 -9.36
C GLY A 211 -17.25 1.75 -8.47
N PHE A 212 -16.02 1.31 -8.17
CA PHE A 212 -15.85 0.12 -7.34
C PHE A 212 -16.36 0.33 -5.92
N VAL A 213 -17.06 -0.69 -5.42
CA VAL A 213 -17.34 -0.84 -3.98
C VAL A 213 -16.04 -0.94 -3.20
N ASP A 214 -16.08 -0.60 -1.91
CA ASP A 214 -14.92 -0.70 -1.04
C ASP A 214 -14.40 -2.14 -0.90
N SER A 215 -15.32 -3.11 -0.79
CA SER A 215 -14.99 -4.53 -0.76
C SER A 215 -16.17 -5.44 -1.14
N PHE A 216 -15.88 -6.69 -1.49
CA PHE A 216 -16.91 -7.71 -1.72
C PHE A 216 -16.47 -9.11 -1.26
N ASN A 217 -17.46 -9.98 -1.00
CA ASN A 217 -17.25 -11.36 -0.60
C ASN A 217 -18.30 -12.28 -1.26
N LEU A 218 -17.85 -13.14 -2.19
CA LEU A 218 -18.72 -14.06 -2.94
C LEU A 218 -19.20 -15.27 -2.11
N ASP A 219 -18.49 -15.65 -1.05
CA ASP A 219 -18.96 -16.71 -0.15
C ASP A 219 -20.15 -16.25 0.68
N GLN A 220 -20.16 -14.99 1.08
CA GLN A 220 -21.24 -14.36 1.83
C GLN A 220 -22.33 -13.77 0.91
N GLY A 221 -22.03 -13.53 -0.36
CA GLY A 221 -22.94 -12.84 -1.28
C GLY A 221 -23.16 -11.37 -0.92
N LEU A 222 -22.18 -10.75 -0.26
CA LEU A 222 -22.24 -9.36 0.22
C LEU A 222 -21.16 -8.50 -0.45
N ALA A 223 -21.53 -7.27 -0.79
CA ALA A 223 -20.64 -6.21 -1.22
C ALA A 223 -20.87 -4.98 -0.33
N SER A 224 -19.81 -4.23 -0.03
CA SER A 224 -19.93 -3.00 0.75
C SER A 224 -20.61 -1.91 -0.07
N ASP A 225 -21.50 -1.15 0.55
CA ASP A 225 -22.08 0.06 -0.06
C ASP A 225 -21.22 1.32 0.22
N ASP A 226 -20.19 1.19 1.05
CA ASP A 226 -19.31 2.29 1.43
C ASP A 226 -18.31 2.63 0.31
N HIS A 227 -17.86 3.88 0.32
CA HIS A 227 -16.78 4.39 -0.52
C HIS A 227 -15.85 5.24 0.33
N VAL A 228 -14.65 4.73 0.56
CA VAL A 228 -13.72 5.33 1.52
C VAL A 228 -12.66 6.15 0.76
N GLY A 229 -12.48 7.41 1.16
CA GLY A 229 -11.58 8.33 0.46
C GLY A 229 -10.11 7.88 0.47
N ILE A 230 -9.65 7.23 1.54
CA ILE A 230 -8.30 6.68 1.65
C ILE A 230 -8.10 5.39 0.84
N ASP A 231 -9.17 4.84 0.26
CA ASP A 231 -9.14 3.61 -0.53
C ASP A 231 -9.27 3.96 -2.02
N VAL A 232 -10.33 4.70 -2.37
CA VAL A 232 -10.56 5.18 -3.76
C VAL A 232 -9.52 6.21 -4.18
N GLY A 233 -9.07 7.08 -3.28
CA GLY A 233 -8.11 8.14 -3.58
C GLY A 233 -6.78 7.61 -4.14
N PRO A 234 -6.06 6.72 -3.41
CA PRO A 234 -4.85 6.08 -3.91
C PRO A 234 -5.04 5.36 -5.25
N MET A 235 -6.17 4.68 -5.46
CA MET A 235 -6.46 4.01 -6.73
C MET A 235 -6.51 5.01 -7.89
N LEU A 236 -7.19 6.15 -7.71
CA LEU A 236 -7.26 7.19 -8.75
C LEU A 236 -5.89 7.80 -9.03
N LEU A 237 -5.10 8.10 -7.99
CA LEU A 237 -3.74 8.64 -8.14
C LEU A 237 -2.82 7.64 -8.86
N ALA A 238 -2.88 6.37 -8.49
CA ALA A 238 -2.09 5.31 -9.11
C ALA A 238 -2.45 5.10 -10.58
N ILE A 239 -3.76 5.11 -10.93
CA ILE A 239 -4.21 5.04 -12.32
C ILE A 239 -3.67 6.21 -13.13
N GLU A 240 -3.75 7.44 -12.61
CA GLU A 240 -3.21 8.59 -13.34
C GLU A 240 -1.68 8.54 -13.47
N ASN A 241 -0.98 8.09 -12.42
CA ASN A 241 0.46 7.86 -12.47
C ASN A 241 0.85 6.80 -13.50
N ALA A 242 0.08 5.71 -13.63
CA ALA A 242 0.32 4.69 -14.65
C ALA A 242 0.06 5.21 -16.07
N ARG A 243 -0.89 6.13 -16.26
CA ARG A 243 -1.22 6.70 -17.57
C ARG A 243 -0.24 7.77 -18.02
N THR A 244 0.10 8.71 -17.15
CA THR A 244 0.84 9.93 -17.51
C THR A 244 1.99 10.27 -16.57
N GLY A 245 2.03 9.66 -15.37
CA GLY A 245 2.97 10.03 -14.32
C GLY A 245 2.70 11.42 -13.73
N LEU A 246 1.49 11.98 -13.88
CA LEU A 246 1.20 13.38 -13.52
C LEU A 246 1.53 13.70 -12.06
N ILE A 247 1.04 12.88 -11.12
CA ILE A 247 1.18 13.15 -9.68
C ILE A 247 2.64 13.05 -9.28
N TRP A 248 3.32 12.00 -9.73
CA TRP A 248 4.76 11.84 -9.58
C TRP A 248 5.57 13.01 -10.13
N LYS A 249 5.28 13.46 -11.35
CA LYS A 249 5.96 14.59 -11.96
C LYS A 249 5.78 15.85 -11.13
N LEU A 250 4.55 16.18 -10.74
CA LEU A 250 4.25 17.38 -9.95
C LEU A 250 4.92 17.31 -8.57
N PHE A 251 4.78 16.19 -7.87
CA PHE A 251 5.32 16.01 -6.53
C PHE A 251 6.84 16.05 -6.53
N MET A 252 7.51 15.32 -7.44
CA MET A 252 8.97 15.26 -7.48
C MET A 252 9.62 16.55 -8.00
N GLN A 253 8.89 17.37 -8.76
CA GLN A 253 9.30 18.74 -9.13
C GLN A 253 9.16 19.75 -8.01
N HIS A 254 8.56 19.40 -6.87
CA HIS A 254 8.47 20.33 -5.75
C HIS A 254 9.84 20.55 -5.08
N ALA A 255 10.08 21.77 -4.56
CA ALA A 255 11.36 22.11 -3.93
C ALA A 255 11.64 21.24 -2.68
N THR A 256 10.59 20.86 -1.94
CA THR A 256 10.66 19.92 -0.82
C THR A 256 11.16 18.56 -1.27
N SER A 257 10.56 17.98 -2.31
CA SER A 257 10.96 16.65 -2.82
C SER A 257 12.37 16.64 -3.37
N ARG A 258 12.78 17.67 -4.13
CA ARG A 258 14.18 17.80 -4.58
C ARG A 258 15.16 17.91 -3.41
N ARG A 259 14.77 18.61 -2.33
CA ARG A 259 15.58 18.70 -1.12
C ARG A 259 15.67 17.35 -0.42
N ALA A 260 14.56 16.62 -0.30
CA ALA A 260 14.54 15.28 0.31
C ALA A 260 15.48 14.33 -0.43
N VAL A 261 15.38 14.25 -1.76
CA VAL A 261 16.25 13.44 -2.61
C VAL A 261 17.73 13.77 -2.37
N LYS A 262 18.07 15.06 -2.28
CA LYS A 262 19.45 15.50 -1.98
C LYS A 262 19.87 15.16 -0.54
N THR A 263 19.01 15.41 0.46
CA THR A 263 19.30 15.14 1.87
C THR A 263 19.50 13.65 2.12
N LEU A 264 18.66 12.81 1.51
CA LEU A 264 18.73 11.35 1.58
C LEU A 264 19.76 10.76 0.60
N LYS A 265 20.43 11.58 -0.22
CA LYS A 265 21.45 11.15 -1.20
C LYS A 265 20.97 10.05 -2.16
N TRP A 266 19.69 10.07 -2.54
CA TRP A 266 19.14 9.13 -3.51
C TRP A 266 19.78 9.33 -4.89
N GLN A 267 20.16 8.22 -5.51
CA GLN A 267 20.78 8.22 -6.84
C GLN A 267 19.70 8.00 -7.89
N SER A 268 19.68 8.87 -8.90
CA SER A 268 18.76 8.72 -10.03
C SER A 268 19.11 7.48 -10.84
N ARG A 269 18.08 6.73 -11.23
CA ARG A 269 18.20 5.59 -12.14
C ARG A 269 18.35 6.11 -13.56
N ASN A 270 19.37 5.63 -14.27
CA ASN A 270 19.60 5.94 -15.69
C ASN A 270 18.60 5.23 -16.61
#